data_AF-A0A8T5B7J2-F1
#
_entry.id   AF-A0A8T5B7J2-F1
#
_cell.length_a   1.000
_cell.length_b   1.000
_cell.length_c   1.000
_cell.angle_alpha   90.00
_cell.angle_beta   90.00
_cell.angle_gamma   90.00
#
_symmetry.space_group_name_H-M   'P 1'
#
loop_
_entity.id
_entity.type
_entity.pdbx_description
1 polymer ?
#
loop_
_entity_poly.entity_id
_entity_poly.type
_entity_poly.pdbx_seq_one_letter_code
_entity_poly.pdbx_strand_id
1 'polypeptide(L)' 'MPRAYDRAITIFSPEGRLYQVEYALELVKRGAPIAGVASPEGVV' A
#
# COMPACT_ATOMS: atom_id res chain seq x y z
N MET A 1 -16.84 6.80 14.43
CA MET A 1 -15.44 7.02 14.86
C MET A 1 -14.49 6.65 13.72
N PRO A 2 -14.27 7.53 12.72
CA PRO A 2 -13.34 7.23 11.61
C PRO A 2 -11.89 7.12 12.09
N ARG A 3 -11.50 8.03 13.00
CA ARG A 3 -10.14 8.15 13.56
C ARG A 3 -9.60 6.91 14.30
N ALA A 4 -10.45 5.97 14.70
CA ALA A 4 -10.00 4.76 15.39
C ALA A 4 -9.34 3.76 14.43
N TYR A 5 -9.91 3.62 13.23
CA TYR A 5 -9.39 2.74 12.17
C TYR A 5 -8.11 3.31 11.55
N ASP A 6 -8.01 4.63 11.45
CA ASP A 6 -6.85 5.31 10.85
C ASP A 6 -5.60 5.33 11.76
N ARG A 7 -5.75 5.00 13.06
CA ARG A 7 -4.64 5.05 14.04
C ARG A 7 -4.22 3.69 14.57
N ALA A 8 -4.99 2.65 14.31
CA ALA A 8 -4.66 1.30 14.74
C ALA A 8 -3.89 0.55 13.65
N ILE A 9 -2.95 -0.30 14.07
CA ILE A 9 -1.97 -0.94 13.18
C ILE A 9 -2.64 -1.95 12.22
N THR A 10 -3.63 -2.71 12.68
CA THR A 10 -4.39 -3.64 11.82
C THR A 10 -5.82 -3.76 12.31
N ILE A 11 -6.72 -2.91 11.79
CA ILE A 11 -8.16 -3.01 12.03
C ILE A 11 -8.87 -2.86 10.69
N PHE A 12 -9.81 -3.76 10.42
CA PHE A 12 -10.72 -3.62 9.29
C PHE A 12 -11.74 -2.52 9.56
N SER A 13 -11.88 -1.59 8.61
CA SER A 13 -12.98 -0.62 8.60
C SER A 13 -14.34 -1.34 8.53
N PRO A 14 -15.45 -0.65 8.87
CA PRO A 14 -16.80 -1.22 8.74
C PRO A 14 -17.12 -1.75 7.34
N GLU A 15 -16.44 -1.22 6.31
CA GLU A 15 -16.55 -1.63 4.91
C GLU A 15 -15.61 -2.80 4.54
N GLY A 16 -14.89 -3.38 5.51
CA GLY A 16 -13.98 -4.51 5.31
C GLY A 16 -12.61 -4.15 4.73
N ARG A 17 -12.26 -2.86 4.68
CA ARG A 17 -11.02 -2.35 4.08
C ARG A 17 -9.95 -2.10 5.14
N LEU A 18 -8.69 -2.29 4.77
CA LEU A 18 -7.53 -1.90 5.58
C LEU A 18 -7.00 -0.56 5.10
N TYR A 19 -7.48 0.53 5.70
CA TYR A 19 -7.10 1.89 5.30
C TYR A 19 -5.58 2.14 5.37
N GLN A 20 -4.86 1.49 6.30
CA GLN A 20 -3.40 1.56 6.36
C GLN A 20 -2.70 1.08 5.07
N VAL A 21 -3.20 0.00 4.46
CA VAL A 21 -2.65 -0.53 3.20
C VAL A 21 -2.94 0.43 2.04
N GLU A 22 -4.12 1.03 2.04
CA GLU A 22 -4.52 1.98 1.01
C GLU A 22 -3.72 3.27 1.07
N TYR A 23 -3.45 3.76 2.28
CA TYR A 23 -2.55 4.91 2.48
C TYR A 23 -1.13 4.58 2.04
N ALA A 24 -0.62 3.38 2.35
CA ALA A 24 0.68 2.94 1.87
C ALA A 24 0.73 2.90 0.33
N LEU A 25 -0.31 2.38 -0.32
CA LEU A 25 -0.40 2.34 -1.79
C LEU A 25 -0.44 3.74 -2.39
N GLU A 26 -1.18 4.67 -1.78
CA GLU A 26 -1.24 6.06 -2.22
C GLU A 26 0.12 6.77 -2.09
N LEU A 27 0.89 6.45 -1.04
CA LEU A 27 2.26 6.96 -0.89
C LEU A 27 3.18 6.40 -1.97
N VAL A 28 3.09 5.11 -2.30
CA VAL A 28 3.88 4.49 -3.38
C VAL A 28 3.59 5.14 -4.73
N LYS A 29 2.33 5.42 -5.04
CA LYS A 29 1.93 6.10 -6.29
C LYS A 29 2.53 7.49 -6.45
N ARG A 30 2.84 8.16 -5.34
CA ARG A 30 3.48 9.49 -5.32
C ARG A 30 5.01 9.41 -5.29
N GLY A 31 5.57 8.20 -5.23
CA GLY A 31 7.00 7.96 -5.26
C GLY A 31 7.62 8.21 -6.63
N ALA A 32 8.95 8.13 -6.68
CA ALA A 32 9.68 8.18 -7.94
C ALA A 32 9.29 6.99 -8.84
N PRO A 33 9.27 7.16 -10.17
CA PRO A 33 9.05 6.04 -11.08
C PRO A 33 10.18 5.02 -10.93
N ILE A 34 9.79 3.73 -10.93
CA ILE A 34 10.71 2.60 -10.91
C ILE A 34 10.32 1.63 -12.04
N ALA A 35 11.31 0.95 -12.61
CA ALA A 35 11.11 -0.10 -13.59
C ALA A 35 12.02 -1.28 -13.24
N GLY A 36 11.55 -2.50 -13.53
CA GLY A 36 12.34 -3.72 -13.42
C GLY A 36 12.08 -4.60 -14.64
N VAL A 37 13.11 -5.30 -15.10
CA VAL A 37 13.06 -6.19 -16.27
C VAL A 37 13.54 -7.57 -15.84
N ALA A 38 12.74 -8.59 -16.18
CA ALA A 38 13.10 -9.98 -15.98
C ALA A 38 13.30 -10.67 -17.33
N SER A 39 14.39 -11.41 -17.48
CA SER A 39 14.65 -12.35 -18.58
C SER A 39 15.02 -13.73 -18.02
N PRO A 40 15.05 -14.79 -18.84
CA PRO A 40 15.51 -16.10 -18.40
C PRO A 40 16.95 -16.09 -17.85
N GLU A 41 17.76 -15.12 -18.28
CA GLU A 41 19.17 -14.98 -17.90
C GLU A 41 19.37 -14.11 -16.66
N GLY A 42 18.37 -13.33 -16.23
CA GLY A 42 18.49 -12.49 -15.03
C GLY A 42 17.42 -11.41 -14.82
N VAL A 43 17.66 -10.57 -13.82
CA VAL A 43 16.78 -9.46 -13.41
C VAL A 43 17.59 -8.19 -13.15
N VAL A 44 17.03 -7.04 -13.59
CA VAL A 44 17.53 -5.69 -13.32
C VAL A 44 16.39 -4.75 -12.92
#